data_AF-A0AAU0WMY0-F1
#
_entry.id   AF-A0AAU0WMY0-F1
#
_cell.length_a   1.000
_cell.length_b   1.000
_cell.length_c   1.000
_cell.angle_alpha   90.00
_cell.angle_beta   90.00
_cell.angle_gamma   90.00
#
_symmetry.space_group_name_H-M   'P 1'
#
loop_
_entity.id
_entity.type
_entity.pdbx_description
1 polymer ?
#
loop_
_entity_poly.entity_id
_entity_poly.type
_entity_poly.pdbx_seq_one_letter_code
_entity_poly.pdbx_strand_id
1 'polypeptide(L)'
;MRTRTVELSWSGERVPAIADELRRSPKTVRRWLHGFNSSGLDGLKDLGGQGRRRRIRSRMLRSHRPDQTAATGSADGAGGR
;
A
#
# COMPACT_ATOMS: atom_id res chain seq x y z
N MET A 1 -15.22 13.43 0.62
CA MET A 1 -15.78 12.37 -0.25
C MET A 1 -16.71 11.38 0.47
N ARG A 2 -16.73 11.29 1.81
CA ARG A 2 -17.63 10.37 2.54
C ARG A 2 -18.91 11.02 3.06
N THR A 3 -18.94 12.35 3.15
CA THR A 3 -20.12 13.15 3.57
C THR A 3 -21.30 12.95 2.63
N ARG A 4 -21.06 12.90 1.31
CA ARG A 4 -22.10 12.57 0.30
C ARG A 4 -22.79 11.23 0.54
N THR A 5 -22.10 10.26 1.13
CA THR A 5 -22.71 8.96 1.45
C THR A 5 -23.79 9.09 2.52
N VAL A 6 -23.58 9.95 3.52
CA VAL A 6 -24.55 10.20 4.59
C VAL A 6 -25.71 11.04 4.06
N GLU A 7 -25.42 12.06 3.24
CA GLU A 7 -26.45 12.88 2.58
C GLU A 7 -27.40 12.03 1.73
N LEU A 8 -26.87 11.21 0.81
CA LEU A 8 -27.68 10.31 -0.03
C LEU A 8 -28.44 9.27 0.80
N SER A 9 -27.83 8.75 1.87
CA SER A 9 -28.53 7.86 2.79
C SER A 9 -29.68 8.54 3.52
N TRP A 10 -29.58 9.85 3.78
CA TRP A 10 -30.67 10.64 4.38
C TRP A 10 -31.78 10.97 3.39
N SER A 11 -31.44 11.08 2.10
CA SER A 11 -32.41 11.20 1.00
C SER A 11 -33.21 9.90 0.76
N GLY A 12 -32.92 8.82 1.48
CA GLY A 12 -33.61 7.53 1.37
C GLY A 12 -33.03 6.59 0.30
N GLU A 13 -31.90 6.96 -0.30
CA GLU A 13 -31.25 6.19 -1.35
C GLU A 13 -30.70 4.85 -0.79
N ARG A 14 -30.86 3.75 -1.54
CA ARG A 14 -30.34 2.46 -1.10
C ARG A 14 -28.83 2.38 -1.35
N VAL A 15 -28.13 1.65 -0.48
CA VAL A 15 -26.67 1.40 -0.56
C VAL A 15 -26.15 1.07 -1.97
N PRO A 16 -26.80 0.25 -2.81
CA PRO A 16 -26.34 -0.01 -4.18
C PRO A 16 -26.37 1.24 -5.07
N ALA A 17 -27.44 2.04 -5.02
CA ALA A 17 -27.57 3.26 -5.82
C ALA A 17 -26.51 4.30 -5.42
N ILE A 18 -26.30 4.47 -4.11
CA ILE A 18 -25.23 5.32 -3.56
C ILE A 18 -23.85 4.84 -4.02
N ALA A 19 -23.64 3.52 -4.07
CA ALA A 19 -22.39 2.92 -4.50
C ALA A 19 -22.11 3.19 -5.99
N ASP A 20 -23.14 3.09 -6.83
CA ASP A 20 -23.05 3.37 -8.26
C ASP A 20 -22.76 4.86 -8.51
N GLU A 21 -23.46 5.76 -7.82
CA GLU A 21 -23.24 7.21 -7.92
C GLU A 21 -21.82 7.62 -7.49
N LEU A 22 -21.34 7.06 -6.38
CA LEU A 22 -20.00 7.32 -5.88
C LEU A 22 -18.90 6.51 -6.61
N ARG A 23 -19.29 5.65 -7.56
CA ARG A 23 -18.41 4.67 -8.25
C ARG A 23 -17.55 3.88 -7.27
N ARG A 24 -18.16 3.46 -6.15
CA ARG A 24 -17.52 2.69 -5.09
C ARG A 24 -18.24 1.37 -4.86
N SER A 25 -17.59 0.45 -4.16
CA SER A 25 -18.23 -0.83 -3.87
C SER A 25 -19.30 -0.65 -2.78
N PRO A 26 -20.44 -1.35 -2.88
CA PRO A 26 -21.47 -1.36 -1.84
C PRO A 26 -20.92 -1.75 -0.46
N LYS A 27 -19.90 -2.61 -0.42
CA LYS A 27 -19.20 -3.00 0.82
C LYS A 27 -18.55 -1.80 1.52
N THR A 28 -17.98 -0.87 0.76
CA THR A 28 -17.34 0.34 1.29
C THR A 28 -18.39 1.29 1.87
N VAL A 29 -19.49 1.49 1.15
CA VAL A 29 -20.63 2.30 1.58
C VAL A 29 -21.22 1.75 2.88
N ARG A 30 -21.47 0.45 2.99
CA ARG A 30 -21.95 -0.19 4.25
C ARG A 30 -20.99 0.05 5.41
N ARG A 31 -19.68 -0.04 5.16
CA ARG A 31 -18.67 0.17 6.20
C ARG A 31 -18.68 1.61 6.71
N TRP A 32 -18.83 2.58 5.82
CA TRP A 32 -18.93 3.99 6.19
C TRP A 32 -20.22 4.29 6.95
N LEU A 33 -21.37 3.77 6.51
CA LEU A 33 -22.64 3.93 7.22
C LEU A 33 -22.62 3.27 8.60
N HIS A 34 -22.03 2.07 8.71
CA HIS A 34 -21.89 1.41 10.00
C HIS A 34 -20.95 2.18 10.95
N GLY A 35 -19.83 2.70 10.43
CA GLY A 35 -18.94 3.58 11.19
C GLY A 35 -19.67 4.84 11.67
N PHE A 36 -20.43 5.47 10.77
CA PHE A 36 -21.25 6.64 11.11
C PHE A 36 -22.32 6.32 12.18
N ASN A 37 -23.03 5.20 12.07
CA ASN A 37 -24.03 4.83 13.06
C ASN A 37 -23.42 4.48 14.43
N SER A 38 -22.17 3.99 14.46
CA SER A 38 -21.50 3.59 15.70
C SER A 38 -20.78 4.75 16.41
N SER A 39 -20.29 5.75 15.68
CA SER A 39 -19.42 6.80 16.23
C SER A 39 -19.68 8.19 15.65
N GLY A 40 -20.80 8.37 14.94
CA GLY A 40 -21.17 9.64 14.31
C GLY A 40 -20.14 10.10 13.28
N LEU A 41 -19.86 11.41 13.27
CA LEU A 41 -18.86 12.01 12.37
C LEU A 41 -17.45 11.47 12.60
N ASP A 42 -17.11 11.02 13.80
CA ASP A 42 -15.80 10.39 14.08
C ASP A 42 -15.65 9.03 13.39
N GLY A 43 -16.75 8.31 13.17
CA GLY A 43 -16.75 7.06 12.40
C GLY A 43 -16.59 7.25 10.89
N LEU A 44 -16.71 8.50 10.40
CA LEU A 44 -16.49 8.87 9.01
C LEU A 44 -15.06 9.38 8.76
N LYS A 45 -14.31 9.69 9.81
CA LYS A 45 -12.89 10.05 9.71
C LYS A 45 -12.13 8.90 9.07
N ASP A 46 -11.15 9.23 8.23
CA ASP A 46 -10.26 8.24 7.64
C ASP A 46 -9.42 7.64 8.75
N LEU A 47 -9.90 6.56 9.36
CA LEU A 47 -9.09 5.69 10.21
C LEU A 47 -8.10 5.02 9.26
N GLY A 48 -7.03 5.74 8.94
CA GLY A 48 -5.95 5.32 8.06
C GLY A 48 -5.54 3.91 8.43
N GLY A 49 -5.95 2.96 7.59
CA GLY A 49 -5.75 1.52 7.68
C GLY A 49 -5.47 0.97 9.08
N GLN A 50 -6.48 0.37 9.73
CA GLN A 50 -6.24 -0.75 10.65
C GLN A 50 -5.69 -1.95 9.87
N GLY A 51 -4.48 -1.82 9.36
CA GLY A 51 -3.78 -2.82 8.59
C GLY A 51 -2.31 -2.71 8.92
N ARG A 52 -1.74 -3.79 9.43
CA ARG A 52 -0.30 -3.95 9.65
C ARG A 52 0.43 -3.50 8.39
N ARG A 53 1.28 -2.46 8.50
CA ARG A 53 2.13 -1.99 7.38
C ARG A 53 2.78 -3.20 6.72
N ARG A 54 2.46 -3.45 5.44
CA ARG A 54 3.08 -4.51 4.66
C ARG A 54 4.59 -4.27 4.68
N ARG A 55 5.36 -5.22 5.21
CA ARG A 55 6.83 -5.14 5.26
C ARG A 55 7.32 -5.19 3.82
N ILE A 56 7.57 -4.02 3.22
CA ILE A 56 8.29 -3.93 1.95
C ILE A 56 9.72 -4.33 2.28
N ARG A 57 10.05 -5.62 2.13
CA ARG A 57 11.46 -6.04 2.08
C ARG A 57 11.99 -5.52 0.75
N SER A 58 12.69 -4.39 0.79
CA SER A 58 13.52 -3.94 -0.32
C SER A 58 14.55 -5.03 -0.59
N ARG A 59 14.27 -5.90 -1.58
CA ARG A 59 15.25 -6.82 -2.14
C ARG A 59 16.21 -5.97 -2.95
N MET A 60 17.20 -5.39 -2.27
CA MET A 60 18.33 -4.74 -2.90
C MET A 60 18.93 -5.76 -3.88
N LEU A 61 19.04 -5.36 -5.15
CA LEU A 61 19.65 -6.17 -6.21
C LEU A 61 21.10 -6.48 -5.83
N ARG A 62 21.30 -7.60 -5.14
CA ARG A 62 22.56 -8.34 -5.21
C ARG A 62 22.48 -9.14 -6.50
N SER A 63 23.13 -8.62 -7.54
CA SER A 63 23.84 -9.37 -8.59
C SER A 63 24.11 -8.45 -9.78
N HIS A 64 25.18 -7.66 -9.69
CA HIS A 64 26.07 -7.42 -10.83
C HIS A 64 27.36 -6.77 -10.35
N ARG A 65 28.40 -7.59 -10.18
CA ARG A 65 29.77 -7.19 -10.46
C ARG A 65 30.46 -8.43 -11.01
N PRO A 66 30.85 -8.41 -12.30
CA PRO A 66 31.53 -9.53 -12.92
C PRO A 66 32.91 -9.72 -12.32
N ASP A 67 33.29 -10.98 -12.30
CA ASP A 67 34.61 -11.53 -12.04
C ASP A 67 35.70 -10.74 -12.78
N GLN A 68 36.60 -10.10 -12.03
CA GLN A 68 37.85 -9.55 -12.57
C GLN A 68 39.00 -10.37 -11.99
N THR A 69 39.11 -11.64 -12.38
CA THR A 69 40.38 -12.36 -12.26
C THR A 69 41.01 -12.50 -13.63
N ALA A 70 41.89 -11.55 -13.98
CA ALA A 70 43.10 -11.79 -14.78
C ALA A 70 43.73 -10.45 -15.18
N ALA A 71 44.31 -9.74 -14.22
CA ALA A 71 45.32 -8.72 -14.52
C ALA A 71 46.25 -8.54 -13.31
N THR A 72 47.19 -9.47 -13.16
CA THR A 72 48.51 -9.15 -12.61
C THR A 72 49.49 -10.00 -13.39
N GLY A 73 50.06 -9.40 -14.44
CA GLY A 73 51.29 -9.89 -15.03
C GLY A 73 52.47 -9.62 -14.10
N SER A 74 53.50 -10.44 -14.27
CA SER A 74 54.93 -10.13 -14.13
C SER A 74 55.45 -9.44 -12.86
N ALA A 75 56.25 -10.17 -12.10
CA ALA A 75 57.63 -9.82 -11.72
C ALA A 75 58.27 -11.08 -11.08
N ASP A 76 59.22 -11.75 -11.75
CA ASP A 76 60.67 -11.55 -11.64
C ASP A 76 61.31 -12.02 -10.30
N GLY A 77 62.15 -13.06 -10.38
CA GLY A 77 63.52 -13.02 -9.85
C GLY A 77 63.85 -13.66 -8.48
N ALA A 78 64.93 -14.47 -8.52
CA ALA A 78 65.86 -14.87 -7.44
C ALA A 78 65.36 -15.91 -6.41
N GLY A 79 66.09 -16.97 -6.04
CA GLY A 79 67.45 -17.41 -6.31
C GLY A 79 67.86 -18.49 -5.27
N GLY A 80 68.68 -19.46 -5.68
CA GLY A 80 69.65 -20.20 -4.84
C GLY A 80 69.14 -21.16 -3.76
N ARG A 81 69.41 -22.46 -3.93
CA ARG A 81 70.58 -23.17 -3.36
C ARG A 81 70.64 -24.61 -3.88
#